data_AF-A0AAU3UZE5-F1
#
_entry.id   AF-A0AAU3UZE5-F1
#
_cell.length_a   1.000
_cell.length_b   1.000
_cell.length_c   1.000
_cell.angle_alpha   90.00
_cell.angle_beta   90.00
_cell.angle_gamma   90.00
#
_symmetry.space_group_name_H-M   'P 1'
#
loop_
_entity.id
_entity.type
_entity.pdbx_description
1 polymer ?
#
loop_
_entity_poly.entity_id
_entity_poly.type
_entity_poly.pdbx_seq_one_letter_code
_entity_poly.pdbx_strand_id
1 'polypeptide(L)'
;MSDAELTQAAGVPARLLDRGWLVYQGEQVALTEAGHRALTEYDRRCAELAAQPYGVTRNPLGGEFHDPSEPIRRLRYAATGAEIHPGDTVPDVYGEAVTYLGPTMSSADQGTTWFPSFNARLLYPDRTPWLLPPAEFGAVYDPEPPGIYP
;
A
#
# COMPACT_ATOMS: atom_id res chain seq x y z
N MET A 1 36.02 -9.54 -12.67
CA MET A 1 34.56 -9.69 -12.57
C MET A 1 34.25 -9.81 -11.10
N SER A 2 33.63 -8.77 -10.54
CA SER A 2 33.40 -8.64 -9.10
C SER A 2 32.07 -9.28 -8.73
N ASP A 3 31.97 -9.80 -7.49
CA ASP A 3 30.77 -10.42 -6.91
C ASP A 3 29.48 -9.57 -7.00
N ALA A 4 29.60 -8.28 -7.34
CA ALA A 4 28.48 -7.38 -7.61
C ALA A 4 27.67 -7.72 -8.88
N GLU A 5 28.17 -8.56 -9.79
CA GLU A 5 27.51 -8.85 -11.07
C GLU A 5 26.64 -10.13 -11.04
N LEU A 6 26.67 -10.91 -9.96
CA LEU A 6 25.87 -12.14 -9.83
C LEU A 6 24.48 -11.93 -9.18
N THR A 7 24.19 -10.74 -8.65
CA THR A 7 22.90 -10.43 -8.01
C THR A 7 21.81 -10.00 -9.00
N GLN A 8 21.96 -10.33 -10.29
CA GLN A 8 21.04 -9.95 -11.36
C GLN A 8 20.10 -11.09 -11.81
N ALA A 9 20.09 -12.23 -11.12
CA ALA A 9 19.13 -13.32 -11.35
C ALA A 9 18.17 -13.47 -10.16
N ALA A 10 16.90 -13.12 -10.37
CA ALA A 10 15.75 -13.15 -9.42
C ALA A 10 15.79 -12.08 -8.31
N GLY A 11 15.28 -10.89 -8.65
CA GLY A 11 15.32 -9.69 -7.82
C GLY A 11 14.47 -9.81 -6.55
N VAL A 12 15.13 -10.17 -5.46
CA VAL A 12 14.58 -10.00 -4.13
C VAL A 12 14.68 -8.53 -3.74
N PRO A 13 13.56 -7.85 -3.43
CA PRO A 13 13.58 -6.45 -3.04
C PRO A 13 14.50 -6.26 -1.83
N ALA A 14 15.52 -5.39 -1.93
CA ALA A 14 16.52 -5.14 -0.89
C ALA A 14 15.87 -4.83 0.48
N ARG A 15 14.74 -4.12 0.46
CA ARG A 15 13.91 -3.81 1.64
C ARG A 15 13.49 -5.03 2.47
N LEU A 16 13.29 -6.19 1.85
CA LEU A 16 12.91 -7.42 2.58
C LEU A 16 14.11 -8.02 3.31
N LEU A 17 15.32 -7.83 2.78
CA LEU A 17 16.58 -8.20 3.42
C LEU A 17 16.92 -7.21 4.54
N ASP A 18 16.77 -5.90 4.31
CA ASP A 18 17.04 -4.85 5.30
C ASP A 18 16.11 -4.95 6.52
N ARG A 19 14.86 -5.38 6.31
CA ARG A 19 13.90 -5.69 7.39
C ARG A 19 14.23 -6.98 8.15
N GLY A 20 15.24 -7.72 7.70
CA GLY A 20 15.56 -9.04 8.20
C GLY A 20 14.44 -10.04 8.01
N TRP A 21 13.52 -9.83 7.06
CA TRP A 21 12.44 -10.76 6.74
C TRP A 21 12.91 -11.86 5.80
N LEU A 22 13.90 -11.55 4.97
CA LEU A 22 14.60 -12.50 4.11
C LEU A 22 16.08 -12.58 4.48
N VAL A 23 16.69 -13.71 4.19
CA VAL A 23 18.14 -13.92 4.31
C VAL A 23 18.65 -14.74 3.14
N TYR A 24 19.87 -14.44 2.67
CA TYR A 24 20.55 -15.28 1.70
C TYR A 24 21.13 -16.53 2.38
N GLN A 25 20.87 -17.69 1.79
CA GLN A 25 21.48 -18.97 2.12
C GLN A 25 22.20 -19.49 0.88
N GLY A 26 23.46 -19.05 0.71
CA GLY A 26 24.18 -19.23 -0.56
C GLY A 26 23.47 -18.44 -1.67
N GLU A 27 23.11 -19.12 -2.76
CA GLU A 27 22.40 -18.53 -3.90
C GLU A 27 20.86 -18.51 -3.71
N GLN A 28 20.35 -19.05 -2.60
CA GLN A 28 18.92 -19.10 -2.33
C GLN A 28 18.50 -18.01 -1.34
N VAL A 29 17.23 -17.62 -1.39
CA VAL A 29 16.63 -16.69 -0.42
C VAL A 29 15.59 -17.43 0.39
N ALA A 30 15.68 -17.27 1.72
CA ALA A 30 14.77 -17.89 2.68
C ALA A 30 14.09 -16.83 3.55
N LEU A 31 12.86 -17.09 3.97
CA LEU A 31 12.20 -16.34 5.03
C LEU A 31 12.92 -16.59 6.36
N THR A 32 13.13 -15.50 7.11
CA THR A 32 13.52 -15.60 8.51
C THR A 32 12.30 -15.84 9.39
N GLU A 33 12.49 -16.11 10.67
CA GLU A 33 11.40 -16.13 11.65
C GLU A 33 10.60 -14.81 11.67
N ALA A 34 11.29 -13.67 11.51
CA ALA A 34 10.65 -12.36 11.41
C ALA A 34 9.81 -12.23 10.12
N GLY A 35 10.32 -12.74 8.99
CA GLY A 35 9.58 -12.79 7.73
C GLY A 35 8.34 -13.69 7.80
N HIS A 36 8.45 -14.87 8.42
CA HIS A 36 7.31 -15.76 8.64
C HIS A 36 6.21 -15.12 9.49
N ARG A 37 6.59 -14.40 10.56
CA ARG A 37 5.64 -13.63 11.38
C ARG A 37 4.97 -12.52 10.57
N ALA A 38 5.74 -11.76 9.79
CA ALA A 38 5.21 -10.68 8.96
C ALA A 38 4.21 -11.21 7.91
N LEU A 39 4.53 -12.33 7.24
CA LEU A 39 3.64 -12.96 6.28
C LEU A 39 2.36 -13.49 6.93
N THR A 40 2.47 -14.13 8.10
CA THR A 40 1.31 -14.63 8.85
C THR A 40 0.38 -13.50 9.26
N GLU A 41 0.94 -12.38 9.73
CA GLU A 41 0.18 -11.19 10.11
C GLU A 41 -0.50 -10.55 8.89
N TYR A 42 0.19 -10.51 7.76
CA TYR A 42 -0.37 -10.06 6.49
C TYR A 42 -1.55 -10.95 6.04
N ASP A 43 -1.39 -12.27 6.10
CA ASP A 43 -2.44 -13.22 5.72
C ASP A 43 -3.65 -13.14 6.68
N ARG A 44 -3.40 -13.04 7.98
CA ARG A 44 -4.45 -12.80 8.99
C ARG A 44 -5.22 -11.53 8.68
N ARG A 45 -4.50 -10.43 8.38
CA ARG A 45 -5.11 -9.15 8.04
C ARG A 45 -5.95 -9.24 6.76
N CYS A 46 -5.46 -9.92 5.74
CA CYS A 46 -6.20 -10.19 4.51
C CYS A 46 -7.48 -10.99 4.79
N ALA A 47 -7.38 -12.05 5.59
CA ALA A 47 -8.52 -12.88 5.97
C ALA A 47 -9.56 -12.11 6.80
N GLU A 48 -9.13 -11.26 7.74
CA GLU A 48 -10.01 -10.40 8.52
C GLU A 48 -10.74 -9.35 7.67
N LEU A 49 -10.04 -8.80 6.68
CA LEU A 49 -10.65 -7.89 5.72
C LEU A 49 -11.65 -8.62 4.82
N ALA A 50 -11.32 -9.84 4.38
CA ALA A 50 -12.21 -10.66 3.56
C ALA A 50 -13.43 -11.20 4.32
N ALA A 51 -13.31 -11.47 5.63
CA ALA A 51 -14.39 -12.00 6.47
C ALA A 51 -15.35 -10.92 6.99
N GLN A 52 -15.03 -9.63 6.80
CA GLN A 52 -15.94 -8.56 7.18
C GLN A 52 -17.17 -8.57 6.25
N PRO A 53 -18.40 -8.71 6.78
CA PRO A 53 -19.62 -8.89 5.97
C PRO A 53 -19.93 -7.70 5.03
N TYR A 54 -19.26 -6.56 5.23
CA TYR A 54 -19.41 -5.31 4.48
C TYR A 54 -18.05 -4.68 4.12
N GLY A 55 -16.97 -5.47 4.14
CA GLY A 55 -15.62 -5.06 3.77
C GLY A 55 -15.39 -5.09 2.26
N VAL A 56 -16.34 -4.62 1.45
CA VAL A 56 -16.05 -4.46 0.02
C VAL A 56 -15.12 -3.26 -0.09
N THR A 57 -13.85 -3.55 -0.21
CA THR A 57 -12.83 -2.64 -0.71
C THR A 57 -12.91 -2.82 -2.21
N ARG A 58 -13.30 -1.80 -2.98
CA ARG A 58 -13.26 -1.89 -4.44
C ARG A 58 -11.79 -2.06 -4.83
N ASN A 59 -11.38 -3.31 -5.06
CA ASN A 59 -10.02 -3.73 -5.39
C ASN A 59 -8.93 -3.08 -4.51
N PRO A 60 -8.83 -3.41 -3.20
CA PRO A 60 -7.80 -2.82 -2.34
C PRO A 60 -6.39 -3.08 -2.88
N LEU A 61 -6.22 -4.23 -3.54
CA LEU A 61 -5.00 -4.72 -4.14
C LEU A 61 -5.13 -4.81 -5.67
N GLY A 62 -6.08 -4.10 -6.28
CA GLY A 62 -6.04 -3.90 -7.72
C GLY A 62 -5.21 -2.66 -8.05
N GLY A 63 -4.54 -2.69 -9.20
CA GLY A 63 -3.70 -1.58 -9.67
C GLY A 63 -4.50 -0.43 -10.31
N GLU A 64 -5.83 -0.46 -10.26
CA GLU A 64 -6.67 0.57 -10.88
C GLU A 64 -6.65 1.87 -10.06
N PHE A 65 -6.66 3.01 -10.73
CA PHE A 65 -6.85 4.29 -10.08
C PHE A 65 -8.23 4.42 -9.43
N HIS A 66 -8.32 5.28 -8.43
CA HIS A 66 -9.57 5.71 -7.84
C HIS A 66 -10.51 6.27 -8.91
N ASP A 67 -11.78 5.90 -8.80
CA ASP A 67 -12.83 6.37 -9.70
C ASP A 67 -13.17 7.83 -9.36
N PRO A 68 -13.03 8.79 -10.30
CA PRO A 68 -13.29 10.20 -10.03
C PRO A 68 -14.73 10.51 -9.60
N SER A 69 -15.68 9.59 -9.83
CA SER A 69 -17.07 9.74 -9.40
C SER A 69 -17.32 9.34 -7.93
N GLU A 70 -16.34 8.70 -7.30
CA GLU A 70 -16.44 8.27 -5.90
C GLU A 70 -16.07 9.40 -4.92
N PRO A 71 -16.61 9.38 -3.69
CA PRO A 71 -16.17 10.30 -2.65
C PRO A 71 -14.70 10.04 -2.29
N ILE A 72 -13.88 11.09 -2.29
CA ILE A 72 -12.46 10.99 -1.95
C ILE A 72 -12.16 11.68 -0.61
N ARG A 73 -11.21 11.12 0.14
CA ARG A 73 -10.61 11.80 1.28
C ARG A 73 -9.31 12.45 0.85
N ARG A 74 -9.21 13.77 1.07
CA ARG A 74 -8.03 14.56 0.69
C ARG A 74 -6.81 14.10 1.47
N LEU A 75 -5.77 13.71 0.74
CA LEU A 75 -4.49 13.30 1.29
C LEU A 75 -3.50 14.47 1.16
N ARG A 76 -2.71 14.72 2.21
CA ARG A 76 -1.69 15.78 2.20
C ARG A 76 -0.38 15.27 2.75
N TYR A 77 0.74 15.80 2.26
CA TYR A 77 2.02 15.65 2.96
C TYR A 77 1.95 16.30 4.34
N ALA A 78 2.30 15.56 5.39
CA ALA A 78 2.24 16.07 6.76
C ALA A 78 3.20 17.25 7.00
N ALA A 79 4.36 17.24 6.32
CA ALA A 79 5.39 18.26 6.49
C ALA A 79 5.07 19.59 5.77
N THR A 80 4.40 19.54 4.61
CA THR A 80 4.21 20.72 3.75
C THR A 80 2.74 21.13 3.59
N GLY A 81 1.79 20.26 3.91
CA GLY A 81 0.36 20.46 3.66
C GLY A 81 -0.04 20.38 2.18
N ALA A 82 0.91 20.13 1.28
CA ALA A 82 0.64 19.97 -0.14
C ALA A 82 -0.25 18.75 -0.38
N GLU A 83 -1.27 18.92 -1.23
CA GLU A 83 -2.23 17.86 -1.57
C GLU A 83 -1.57 16.80 -2.44
N ILE A 84 -1.99 15.56 -2.24
CA ILE A 84 -1.56 14.38 -2.99
C ILE A 84 -2.81 13.82 -3.68
N HIS A 85 -2.77 13.74 -5.00
CA HIS A 85 -3.86 13.25 -5.84
C HIS A 85 -3.61 11.81 -6.31
N PRO A 86 -4.67 11.00 -6.53
CA PRO A 86 -4.51 9.72 -7.21
C PRO A 86 -3.77 9.89 -8.55
N GLY A 87 -2.74 9.09 -8.79
CA GLY A 87 -1.81 9.23 -9.91
C GLY A 87 -0.46 9.83 -9.53
N ASP A 88 -0.39 10.57 -8.42
CA ASP A 88 0.86 11.18 -7.98
C ASP A 88 1.87 10.12 -7.52
N THR A 89 3.15 10.44 -7.78
CA THR A 89 4.26 9.66 -7.25
C THR A 89 4.65 10.20 -5.89
N VAL A 90 4.61 9.35 -4.87
CA VAL A 90 4.99 9.68 -3.50
C VAL A 90 6.14 8.78 -3.03
N PRO A 91 7.03 9.25 -2.15
CA PRO A 91 7.99 8.38 -1.50
C PRO A 91 7.29 7.50 -0.46
N ASP A 92 7.65 6.23 -0.36
CA ASP A 92 7.25 5.37 0.76
C ASP A 92 8.11 5.63 2.02
N VAL A 93 7.89 4.84 3.08
CA VAL A 93 8.68 4.85 4.34
C VAL A 93 10.21 4.74 4.13
N TYR A 94 10.67 4.17 3.02
CA TYR A 94 12.09 3.97 2.69
C TYR A 94 12.57 4.90 1.56
N GLY A 95 11.72 5.81 1.08
CA GLY A 95 12.05 6.73 -0.01
C GLY A 95 11.87 6.14 -1.42
N GLU A 96 11.24 4.98 -1.55
CA GLU A 96 10.92 4.39 -2.86
C GLU A 96 9.76 5.16 -3.52
N ALA A 97 9.89 5.43 -4.82
CA ALA A 97 8.84 6.09 -5.60
C ALA A 97 7.68 5.13 -5.87
N VAL A 98 6.53 5.40 -5.28
CA VAL A 98 5.29 4.62 -5.44
C VAL A 98 4.15 5.50 -5.94
N THR A 99 3.23 4.93 -6.71
CA THR A 99 2.07 5.67 -7.19
C THR A 99 0.93 5.58 -6.19
N TYR A 100 0.39 6.73 -5.76
CA TYR A 100 -0.83 6.77 -4.96
C TYR A 100 -2.04 6.48 -5.85
N LEU A 101 -2.79 5.43 -5.52
CA LEU A 101 -3.98 5.04 -6.30
C LEU A 101 -5.27 5.64 -5.75
N GLY A 102 -5.26 6.22 -4.55
CA GLY A 102 -6.45 6.69 -3.83
C GLY A 102 -6.66 6.01 -2.48
N PRO A 103 -7.70 6.40 -1.72
CA PRO A 103 -8.04 5.73 -0.47
C PRO A 103 -8.58 4.32 -0.72
N THR A 104 -8.51 3.46 0.30
CA THR A 104 -9.39 2.30 0.34
C THR A 104 -10.84 2.77 0.43
N MET A 105 -11.75 2.09 -0.24
CA MET A 105 -13.18 2.39 -0.17
C MET A 105 -13.89 1.33 0.69
N SER A 106 -15.01 1.67 1.28
CA SER A 106 -15.84 0.77 2.08
C SER A 106 -17.31 1.08 1.82
N SER A 107 -18.17 0.09 1.99
CA SER A 107 -19.61 0.23 1.77
C SER A 107 -20.37 -0.59 2.80
N ALA A 108 -21.41 0.00 3.40
CA ALA A 108 -22.27 -0.68 4.39
C ALA A 108 -23.56 -1.23 3.77
N ASP A 109 -23.81 -0.94 2.50
CA ASP A 109 -25.06 -1.19 1.78
C ASP A 109 -24.81 -1.91 0.43
N GLN A 110 -23.83 -2.82 0.45
CA GLN A 110 -23.51 -3.72 -0.68
C GLN A 110 -23.10 -2.98 -1.96
N GLY A 111 -22.37 -1.88 -1.82
CA GLY A 111 -21.82 -1.12 -2.94
C GLY A 111 -22.77 -0.07 -3.51
N THR A 112 -23.90 0.20 -2.85
CA THR A 112 -24.81 1.28 -3.24
C THR A 112 -24.22 2.65 -2.87
N THR A 113 -23.64 2.75 -1.67
CA THR A 113 -22.95 3.92 -1.14
C THR A 113 -21.53 3.54 -0.75
N TRP A 114 -20.58 4.35 -1.20
CA TRP A 114 -19.16 4.18 -0.92
C TRP A 114 -18.65 5.31 -0.05
N PHE A 115 -17.80 4.97 0.91
CA PHE A 115 -17.09 5.92 1.74
C PHE A 115 -15.59 5.61 1.77
N PRO A 116 -14.72 6.62 1.66
CA PRO A 116 -13.28 6.45 1.78
C PRO A 116 -12.92 6.10 3.23
N SER A 117 -12.05 5.11 3.34
CA SER A 117 -11.47 4.60 4.58
C SER A 117 -10.11 5.26 4.87
N PHE A 118 -9.42 4.79 5.91
CA PHE A 118 -8.22 5.44 6.45
C PHE A 118 -6.89 4.98 5.84
N ASN A 119 -6.89 3.95 4.99
CA ASN A 119 -5.67 3.47 4.34
C ASN A 119 -5.54 4.05 2.92
N ALA A 120 -4.31 4.28 2.50
CA ALA A 120 -3.97 4.59 1.12
C ALA A 120 -3.68 3.30 0.35
N ARG A 121 -4.11 3.26 -0.91
CA ARG A 121 -3.70 2.26 -1.88
C ARG A 121 -2.49 2.80 -2.63
N LEU A 122 -1.41 2.02 -2.68
CA LEU A 122 -0.16 2.37 -3.33
C LEU A 122 0.20 1.30 -4.34
N LEU A 123 0.74 1.69 -5.49
CA LEU A 123 1.26 0.78 -6.50
C LEU A 123 2.78 0.94 -6.60
N TYR A 124 3.51 -0.14 -6.32
CA TYR A 124 4.94 -0.18 -6.50
C TYR A 124 5.31 -0.39 -7.98
N PRO A 125 6.54 -0.02 -8.40
CA PRO A 125 6.97 -0.13 -9.79
C PRO A 125 6.88 -1.53 -10.40
N ASP A 126 6.99 -2.56 -9.57
CA ASP A 126 6.84 -3.98 -9.90
C ASP A 126 5.37 -4.41 -10.10
N ARG A 127 4.44 -3.44 -10.13
CA ARG A 127 2.99 -3.63 -10.17
C ARG A 127 2.42 -4.30 -8.92
N THR A 128 3.17 -4.34 -7.81
CA THR A 128 2.67 -4.86 -6.55
C THR A 128 1.86 -3.78 -5.83
N PRO A 129 0.55 -4.00 -5.59
CA PRO A 129 -0.28 -3.06 -4.85
C PRO A 129 -0.17 -3.31 -3.35
N TRP A 130 -0.18 -2.23 -2.58
CA TRP A 130 -0.05 -2.24 -1.12
C TRP A 130 -1.07 -1.32 -0.47
N LEU A 131 -1.41 -1.63 0.78
CA LEU A 131 -2.23 -0.79 1.64
C LEU A 131 -1.36 -0.28 2.79
N LEU A 132 -1.23 1.04 2.91
CA LEU A 132 -0.51 1.63 4.03
C LEU A 132 -1.33 2.75 4.68
N PRO A 133 -1.25 2.91 6.01
CA PRO A 133 -1.67 4.15 6.66
C PRO A 133 -0.88 5.34 6.09
N PRO A 134 -1.52 6.49 5.80
CA PRO A 134 -0.84 7.71 5.36
C PRO A 134 0.40 8.09 6.18
N ALA A 135 0.30 7.93 7.50
CA ALA A 135 1.35 8.31 8.42
C ALA A 135 2.67 7.54 8.19
N GLU A 136 2.60 6.33 7.62
CA GLU A 136 3.80 5.56 7.30
C GLU A 136 4.62 6.27 6.21
N PHE A 137 4.00 6.82 5.18
CA PHE A 137 4.72 7.52 4.10
C PHE A 137 4.69 9.05 4.25
N GLY A 138 4.57 9.54 5.49
CA GLY A 138 4.68 10.98 5.79
C GLY A 138 3.48 11.82 5.31
N ALA A 139 2.32 11.19 5.13
CA ALA A 139 1.09 11.84 4.72
C ALA A 139 0.00 11.76 5.79
N VAL A 140 -1.05 12.55 5.64
CA VAL A 140 -2.22 12.55 6.51
C VAL A 140 -3.47 12.82 5.70
N TYR A 141 -4.57 12.14 6.04
CA TYR A 141 -5.87 12.49 5.50
C TYR A 141 -6.48 13.65 6.27
N ASP A 142 -7.15 14.57 5.58
CA ASP A 142 -7.88 15.66 6.23
C ASP A 142 -8.92 15.09 7.23
N PRO A 143 -9.10 15.71 8.42
CA PRO A 143 -9.96 15.20 9.49
C PRO A 143 -11.46 15.30 9.20
N GLU A 144 -11.87 15.99 8.13
CA GLU A 144 -13.27 16.22 7.75
C GLU A 144 -13.85 15.14 6.81
N PRO A 145 -15.18 14.94 6.82
CA PRO A 145 -15.83 13.91 6.00
C PRO A 145 -15.61 14.20 4.50
N PRO A 146 -15.60 13.17 3.64
CA PRO A 146 -15.37 13.34 2.21
C PRO A 146 -16.38 14.34 1.63
N GLY A 147 -15.88 15.50 1.23
CA GLY A 147 -16.66 16.38 0.37
C GLY A 147 -16.85 15.68 -0.96
N ILE A 148 -18.09 15.52 -1.40
CA ILE A 148 -18.39 15.20 -2.80
C ILE A 148 -17.78 16.35 -3.61
N TYR A 149 -16.67 16.08 -4.30
CA TYR A 149 -16.09 17.06 -5.19
C TYR A 149 -16.97 17.19 -6.45
N PRO A 150 -17.30 18.41 -6.90
CA PRO A 150 -18.12 18.64 -8.08
C PRO A 150 -17.40 18.29 -9.39
#